data_AF-A0A972CJ94-F1
#
_entry.id   AF-A0A972CJ94-F1
#
_cell.length_a   1.000
_cell.length_b   1.000
_cell.length_c   1.000
_cell.angle_alpha   90.00
_cell.angle_beta   90.00
_cell.angle_gamma   90.00
#
_symmetry.space_group_name_H-M   'P 1'
#
loop_
_entity.id
_entity.type
_entity.pdbx_description
1 polymer ?
#
loop_
_entity_poly.entity_id
_entity_poly.type
_entity_poly.pdbx_seq_one_letter_code
_entity_poly.pdbx_strand_id
1 'polypeptide(L)' 'MKIGNKLKNLRVAKGYSQSQVAQLLDCSKSSISMYENDRREPSLDMLVKLLRLYEATADSLLLSGE' A
#
# COMPACT_ATOMS: atom_id res chain seq x y z
N MET A 1 -11.01 0.98 10.12
CA MET A 1 -10.81 0.00 9.02
C MET A 1 -9.30 -0.17 8.85
N LYS A 2 -8.74 -1.38 8.95
CA LYS A 2 -7.29 -1.60 8.83
C LYS A 2 -6.94 -1.89 7.38
N ILE A 3 -6.33 -0.92 6.69
CA ILE A 3 -5.97 -1.03 5.26
C ILE A 3 -4.54 -1.56 5.06
N GLY A 4 -3.70 -1.57 6.11
CA GLY A 4 -2.30 -1.95 6.01
C GLY A 4 -2.08 -3.37 5.49
N ASN A 5 -2.82 -4.34 6.03
CA ASN A 5 -2.77 -5.72 5.54
C ASN A 5 -3.21 -5.85 4.08
N LYS A 6 -4.17 -5.05 3.62
CA LYS A 6 -4.60 -5.05 2.22
C LYS A 6 -3.52 -4.47 1.31
N LEU A 7 -2.88 -3.36 1.70
CA LEU A 7 -1.73 -2.80 0.97
C LEU A 7 -0.59 -3.82 0.86
N LYS A 8 -0.31 -4.57 1.93
CA LYS A 8 0.69 -5.64 1.93
C LYS A 8 0.32 -6.75 0.96
N ASN A 9 -0.93 -7.20 0.95
CA ASN A 9 -1.40 -8.25 0.06
C ASN A 9 -1.31 -7.82 -1.42
N LEU A 10 -1.72 -6.59 -1.73
CA LEU A 10 -1.59 -6.02 -3.07
C LEU A 10 -0.12 -5.95 -3.51
N ARG A 11 0.79 -5.51 -2.63
CA ARG A 11 2.22 -5.48 -2.90
C ARG A 11 2.77 -6.88 -3.24
N VAL A 12 2.42 -7.87 -2.42
CA VAL A 12 2.89 -9.25 -2.59
C VAL A 12 2.29 -9.89 -3.85
N ALA A 13 1.02 -9.61 -4.16
CA ALA A 13 0.38 -10.07 -5.39
C ALA A 13 1.07 -9.55 -6.66
N LYS A 14 1.67 -8.35 -6.59
CA LYS A 14 2.52 -7.80 -7.67
C LYS A 14 3.98 -8.29 -7.62
N GLY A 15 4.35 -9.12 -6.65
CA GLY A 15 5.72 -9.65 -6.52
C GLY A 15 6.75 -8.64 -6.04
N TYR A 16 6.32 -7.49 -5.49
CA TYR A 16 7.25 -6.46 -5.01
C TYR A 16 7.66 -6.68 -3.55
N SER A 17 8.92 -6.40 -3.24
CA SER A 17 9.39 -6.18 -1.87
C SER A 17 9.07 -4.75 -1.39
N GLN A 18 9.07 -4.53 -0.07
CA GLN A 18 8.88 -3.18 0.49
C GLN A 18 9.95 -2.20 0.00
N SER A 19 11.20 -2.66 -0.19
CA SER A 19 12.29 -1.83 -0.70
C SER A 19 12.08 -1.43 -2.16
N GLN A 20 11.57 -2.33 -3.00
CA GLN A 20 11.26 -2.01 -4.40
C GLN A 20 10.14 -0.98 -4.50
N VAL A 21 9.06 -1.14 -3.73
CA VAL A 21 7.98 -0.12 -3.70
C VAL A 21 8.51 1.22 -3.22
N ALA A 22 9.33 1.22 -2.17
CA ALA A 22 9.94 2.43 -1.65
C ALA A 22 10.79 3.16 -2.69
N GLN A 23 11.58 2.42 -3.48
CA GLN A 23 12.34 2.98 -4.60
C GLN A 23 11.43 3.52 -5.72
N LEU A 24 10.39 2.77 -6.10
CA LEU A 24 9.46 3.15 -7.17
C LEU A 24 8.61 4.39 -6.82
N LEU A 25 8.32 4.61 -5.54
CA LEU A 25 7.49 5.71 -5.05
C LEU A 25 8.28 6.84 -4.40
N ASP A 26 9.62 6.80 -4.50
CA ASP A 26 10.54 7.76 -3.90
C ASP A 26 10.23 8.03 -2.40
N CYS A 27 10.18 6.95 -1.63
CA CYS A 27 9.96 7.02 -0.19
C CYS A 27 10.88 6.06 0.58
N SER A 28 10.83 6.09 1.91
CA SER A 28 11.58 5.14 2.72
C SER A 28 10.90 3.78 2.81
N LYS A 29 11.68 2.70 2.87
CA LYS A 29 11.19 1.35 3.19
C LYS A 29 10.40 1.33 4.51
N SER A 30 10.85 2.13 5.49
CA SER A 30 10.17 2.26 6.77
C SER A 30 8.77 2.85 6.62
N SER A 31 8.55 3.79 5.69
CA SER A 31 7.22 4.33 5.41
C SER A 31 6.28 3.24 4.89
N ILE A 32 6.72 2.45 3.90
CA ILE A 32 5.93 1.32 3.37
C ILE A 32 5.58 0.33 4.49
N SER A 33 6.57 -0.03 5.32
CA SER A 33 6.33 -0.91 6.47
C SER A 33 5.33 -0.31 7.46
N MET A 34 5.41 0.98 7.77
CA MET A 34 4.46 1.64 8.67
C MET A 34 3.04 1.65 8.11
N TYR A 35 2.88 1.86 6.79
CA TYR A 35 1.57 1.78 6.13
C TYR A 35 0.99 0.37 6.21
N GLU A 36 1.80 -0.65 5.92
CA GLU A 36 1.37 -2.05 5.90
C GLU A 36 1.03 -2.61 7.29
N ASN A 37 1.57 -2.01 8.34
CA ASN A 37 1.32 -2.41 9.73
C ASN A 37 0.34 -1.48 10.46
N ASP A 38 -0.38 -0.62 9.75
CA ASP A 38 -1.32 0.38 10.29
C ASP A 38 -0.67 1.28 11.38
N ARG A 39 0.65 1.47 11.33
CA ARG A 39 1.41 2.35 12.25
C ARG A 39 1.36 3.81 11.82
N ARG A 40 1.14 4.04 10.53
CA ARG A 40 0.99 5.36 9.92
C ARG A 40 0.00 5.22 8.76
N GLU A 41 -0.80 6.24 8.53
CA GLU A 41 -1.64 6.32 7.34
C GLU A 41 -0.84 6.96 6.19
N PRO A 42 -0.93 6.41 4.96
CA PRO A 42 -0.42 7.10 3.78
C PRO A 42 -1.24 8.37 3.52
N SER A 43 -0.60 9.43 3.03
CA SER A 43 -1.34 10.58 2.50
C SER A 43 -2.20 10.15 1.30
N LEU A 44 -3.20 10.94 0.94
CA LEU A 44 -4.04 10.66 -0.23
C LEU A 44 -3.20 10.50 -1.51
N ASP A 45 -2.20 11.35 -1.71
CA ASP A 45 -1.26 11.25 -2.84
C ASP A 45 -0.49 9.92 -2.82
N MET A 46 0.05 9.53 -1.66
CA MET A 46 0.77 8.27 -1.52
C MET A 46 -0.14 7.07 -1.73
N LEU A 47 -1.39 7.15 -1.27
CA LEU A 47 -2.39 6.12 -1.47
C LEU A 47 -2.72 5.94 -2.95
N VAL A 48 -2.92 7.04 -3.70
CA VAL A 48 -3.16 7.01 -5.14
C VAL A 48 -1.97 6.39 -5.87
N LYS A 49 -0.73 6.76 -5.48
CA LYS A 49 0.49 6.17 -6.04
C LYS A 49 0.59 4.66 -5.80
N LEU A 50 0.30 4.20 -4.58
CA LEU A 50 0.26 2.78 -4.23
C LEU A 50 -0.79 2.03 -5.04
N LEU A 51 -2.01 2.56 -5.13
CA LEU A 51 -3.10 1.95 -5.89
C LEU A 51 -2.76 1.83 -7.38
N ARG A 52 -2.15 2.87 -7.97
CA ARG A 52 -1.68 2.83 -9.37
C ARG A 52 -0.59 1.78 -9.56
N LEU A 53 0.41 1.75 -8.68
CA LEU A 53 1.50 0.78 -8.73
C LEU A 53 0.99 -0.66 -8.58
N TYR A 54 -0.04 -0.85 -7.76
CA TYR A 54 -0.64 -2.15 -7.53
C TYR A 54 -1.75 -2.51 -8.51
N GLU A 55 -2.05 -1.65 -9.48
CA GLU A 55 -3.18 -1.78 -10.41
C GLU A 55 -4.50 -2.12 -9.68
N ALA A 56 -4.73 -1.44 -8.56
CA ALA A 56 -5.85 -1.65 -7.67
C ALA A 56 -6.74 -0.41 -7.61
N THR A 57 -8.02 -0.59 -7.28
CA THR A 57 -8.98 0.51 -7.07
C THR A 57 -9.16 0.81 -5.59
N ALA A 58 -9.60 2.04 -5.28
CA ALA A 58 -9.97 2.38 -3.91
C ALA A 58 -11.08 1.45 -3.38
N ASP A 59 -12.02 1.05 -4.24
CA ASP A 59 -13.04 0.05 -3.92
C ASP A 59 -12.43 -1.29 -3.50
N SER A 60 -11.41 -1.80 -4.18
CA SER A 60 -10.73 -3.03 -3.77
C SER A 60 -10.04 -2.93 -2.40
N LEU A 61 -9.63 -1.71 -2.02
CA LEU A 61 -9.02 -1.44 -0.73
C LEU A 61 -10.06 -1.23 0.38
N LEU A 62 -11.22 -0.65 0.07
CA LEU A 62 -12.26 -0.27 1.04
C LEU A 62 -13.33 -1.34 1.18
N LEU A 63 -13.79 -1.92 0.07
CA LEU A 63 -14.80 -2.96 0.03
C LEU A 63 -14.16 -4.32 0.30
N SER A 64 -13.94 -4.63 1.58
CA SER A 64 -14.02 -6.01 2.06
C SER A 64 -15.37 -6.12 2.74
N GLY A 65 -16.30 -6.87 2.14
CA GLY A 65 -17.61 -7.12 2.72
C GLY A 65 -17.50 -7.60 4.17
N GLU A 66 -18.39 -7.09 5.02
CA GLU A 66 -18.84 -7.81 6.21
C GLU A 66 -19.62 -9.07 5.78
#